data_AF-A0A8S9IVY4-F1
#
_entry.id   AF-A0A8S9IVY4-F1
#
_cell.length_a   1.000
_cell.length_b   1.000
_cell.length_c   1.000
_cell.angle_alpha   90.00
_cell.angle_beta   90.00
_cell.angle_gamma   90.00
#
_symmetry.space_group_name_H-M   'P 1'
#
loop_
_entity.id
_entity.type
_entity.pdbx_description
1 polymer ?
#
loop_
_entity_poly.entity_id
_entity_poly.type
_entity_poly.pdbx_seq_one_letter_code
_entity_poly.pdbx_strand_id
1 'polypeptide(L)'
;MPRKFSFPNIKTYDGTGDPDDHIAQYKQMMLALALPREFCCEATMCKGFGSTLIGPALQWYINLPIGSISSFATLSDGFVEQFASNRNLEKTSDSLYEIL
;
A
#
# COMPACT_ATOMS: atom_id res chain seq x y z
N MET A 1 28.08 11.20 13.08
CA MET A 1 26.77 11.80 12.79
C MET A 1 25.90 10.76 12.09
N PRO A 2 24.62 10.56 12.46
CA PRO A 2 23.80 9.57 11.77
C PRO A 2 23.51 10.10 10.37
N ARG A 3 23.86 9.32 9.35
CA ARG A 3 23.45 9.60 7.97
C ARG A 3 21.92 9.62 8.00
N LYS A 4 21.32 10.78 7.76
CA LYS A 4 19.88 10.86 7.49
C LYS A 4 19.63 9.90 6.34
N PHE A 5 19.01 8.78 6.63
CA PHE A 5 18.47 7.88 5.63
C PHE A 5 17.33 8.66 4.97
N SER A 6 17.68 9.49 3.99
CA SER A 6 16.70 10.17 3.18
C SER A 6 16.10 9.08 2.32
N PHE A 7 14.90 8.62 2.68
CA PHE A 7 14.14 7.77 1.78
C PHE A 7 14.01 8.55 0.45
N PRO A 8 14.41 7.97 -0.70
CA PRO A 8 14.14 8.54 -2.00
C PRO A 8 12.67 8.92 -2.08
N ASN A 9 12.39 10.03 -2.75
CA ASN A 9 11.05 10.54 -2.93
C ASN A 9 10.27 9.55 -3.82
N ILE A 10 9.66 8.53 -3.20
CA ILE A 10 8.69 7.67 -3.90
C ILE A 10 7.47 8.54 -4.18
N LYS A 11 6.97 8.42 -5.41
CA LYS A 11 5.73 9.06 -5.83
C LYS A 11 4.60 8.58 -4.91
N THR A 12 3.94 9.52 -4.25
CA THR A 12 2.82 9.20 -3.37
C THR A 12 1.64 8.68 -4.17
N TYR A 13 1.00 7.62 -3.67
CA TYR A 13 -0.17 7.02 -4.29
C TYR A 13 -1.43 7.43 -3.54
N ASP A 14 -2.36 8.08 -4.23
CA ASP A 14 -3.60 8.56 -3.63
C ASP A 14 -4.75 7.57 -3.70
N GLY A 15 -4.65 6.50 -4.49
CA GLY A 15 -5.77 5.56 -4.71
C GLY A 15 -6.29 5.53 -6.15
N THR A 16 -5.87 6.46 -7.01
CA THR A 16 -6.42 6.61 -8.37
C THR A 16 -5.56 6.00 -9.49
N GLY A 17 -4.31 5.65 -9.18
CA GLY A 17 -3.38 5.05 -10.14
C GLY A 17 -3.56 3.54 -10.30
N ASP A 18 -2.59 2.91 -10.94
CA ASP A 18 -2.51 1.45 -10.97
C ASP A 18 -1.77 0.96 -9.71
N PRO A 19 -2.39 0.09 -8.89
CA PRO A 19 -1.77 -0.37 -7.65
C PRO A 19 -0.57 -1.29 -7.91
N ASP A 20 -0.56 -2.03 -9.02
CA ASP A 20 0.56 -2.92 -9.38
C ASP A 20 1.78 -2.11 -9.80
N ASP A 21 1.60 -1.04 -10.56
CA ASP A 21 2.67 -0.07 -10.91
C ASP A 21 3.30 0.53 -9.65
N HIS A 22 2.48 0.92 -8.66
CA HIS A 22 2.98 1.46 -7.40
C HIS A 22 3.78 0.42 -6.61
N ILE A 23 3.31 -0.82 -6.54
CA ILE A 23 4.03 -1.93 -5.86
C ILE A 23 5.35 -2.23 -6.57
N ALA A 24 5.35 -2.28 -7.90
CA ALA A 24 6.56 -2.51 -8.69
C ALA A 24 7.59 -1.40 -8.46
N GLN A 25 7.15 -0.14 -8.46
CA GLN A 25 7.99 1.03 -8.20
C GLN A 25 8.57 1.01 -6.78
N TYR A 26 7.77 0.62 -5.79
CA TYR A 26 8.21 0.44 -4.41
C TYR A 26 9.27 -0.65 -4.27
N LYS A 27 9.05 -1.83 -4.88
CA LYS A 27 10.02 -2.94 -4.90
C LYS A 27 11.32 -2.54 -5.57
N GLN A 28 11.24 -1.84 -6.71
CA GLN A 28 12.40 -1.34 -7.44
C GLN A 28 13.22 -0.36 -6.59
N MET A 29 12.57 0.52 -5.82
CA MET A 29 13.22 1.47 -4.92
C MET A 29 13.91 0.77 -3.74
N MET A 30 13.26 -0.24 -3.16
CA MET A 30 13.88 -1.09 -2.12
C MET A 30 15.15 -1.78 -2.62
N LEU A 31 15.14 -2.28 -3.86
CA LEU A 31 16.31 -2.86 -4.50
C LEU A 31 17.38 -1.80 -4.80
N ALA A 32 16.98 -0.64 -5.33
CA ALA A 32 17.89 0.45 -5.73
C ALA A 32 18.61 1.10 -4.54
N LEU A 33 17.96 1.15 -3.38
CA LEU A 33 18.56 1.66 -2.15
C LEU A 33 19.67 0.75 -1.60
N ALA A 34 19.85 -0.46 -2.15
CA ALA A 34 20.76 -1.48 -1.66
C ALA A 34 20.67 -1.62 -0.12
N LEU A 35 19.44 -1.49 0.41
CA LEU A 35 19.20 -1.64 1.84
C LEU A 35 19.69 -3.04 2.22
N PRO A 36 20.54 -3.16 3.26
CA PRO A 36 21.00 -4.48 3.67
C PRO A 36 19.76 -5.32 4.02
N ARG A 37 19.82 -6.63 3.77
CA ARG A 37 18.68 -7.55 3.94
C ARG A 37 17.99 -7.44 5.31
N GLU A 38 18.74 -7.01 6.33
CA GLU A 38 18.27 -6.71 7.69
C GLU A 38 17.34 -5.47 7.78
N PHE A 39 17.52 -4.46 6.92
CA PHE A 39 16.63 -3.30 6.82
C PHE A 39 15.42 -3.58 5.91
N CYS A 40 15.53 -4.56 5.01
CA CYS A 40 14.42 -5.10 4.21
C CYS A 40 13.54 -6.11 4.98
N CYS A 41 13.47 -6.02 6.31
CA CYS A 41 12.49 -6.78 7.05
C CYS A 41 11.07 -6.39 6.60
N GLU A 42 10.16 -7.36 6.57
CA GLU A 42 8.74 -7.18 6.21
C GLU A 42 8.12 -5.98 6.95
N ALA A 43 8.46 -5.79 8.23
CA ALA A 43 7.99 -4.66 9.03
C ALA A 43 8.46 -3.29 8.52
N THR A 44 9.69 -3.19 8.01
CA THR A 44 10.22 -1.95 7.41
C THR A 44 9.57 -1.68 6.06
N MET A 45 9.33 -2.72 5.26
CA MET A 45 8.62 -2.61 3.99
C MET A 45 7.17 -2.16 4.19
N CYS A 46 6.43 -2.74 5.14
CA CYS A 46 5.06 -2.29 5.42
C CYS A 46 5.02 -0.83 5.88
N LYS A 47 5.89 -0.44 6.83
CA LYS A 47 5.98 0.94 7.32
C LYS A 47 6.37 1.93 6.22
N GLY A 48 7.36 1.57 5.40
CA GLY A 48 7.78 2.40 4.28
C GLY A 48 6.67 2.54 3.24
N PHE A 49 5.94 1.46 2.95
CA PHE A 49 4.82 1.48 2.01
C PHE A 49 3.71 2.41 2.49
N GLY A 50 3.29 2.29 3.75
CA GLY A 50 2.30 3.21 4.34
C GLY A 50 2.71 4.68 4.27
N SER A 51 4.00 4.99 4.30
CA SER A 51 4.52 6.36 4.16
C SER A 51 4.42 6.92 2.74
N THR A 52 4.22 6.06 1.74
CA THR A 52 4.03 6.43 0.32
C THR A 52 2.56 6.57 -0.06
N LEU A 53 1.64 6.21 0.84
CA LEU A 53 0.20 6.30 0.60
C LEU A 53 -0.32 7.66 1.09
N ILE A 54 -1.26 8.23 0.34
CA ILE A 54 -1.99 9.44 0.70
C ILE A 54 -3.49 9.25 0.46
N GLY A 55 -4.30 10.17 0.98
CA GLY A 55 -5.75 10.18 0.73
C GLY A 55 -6.43 8.85 1.11
N PRO A 56 -7.33 8.30 0.28
CA PRO A 56 -8.06 7.07 0.57
C PRO A 56 -7.15 5.84 0.70
N ALA A 57 -6.01 5.80 0.00
CA ALA A 57 -5.03 4.72 0.15
C ALA A 57 -4.41 4.68 1.55
N LEU A 58 -4.10 5.85 2.12
CA LEU A 58 -3.60 5.94 3.49
C LEU A 58 -4.70 5.57 4.50
N GLN A 59 -5.94 6.01 4.27
CA GLN A 59 -7.07 5.68 5.13
C GLN A 59 -7.32 4.17 5.18
N TRP A 60 -7.25 3.49 4.05
CA TRP A 60 -7.32 2.04 3.99
C TRP A 60 -6.20 1.40 4.83
N TYR A 61 -4.95 1.83 4.65
CA TYR A 61 -3.80 1.27 5.37
C TYR A 61 -3.92 1.42 6.90
N ILE A 62 -4.37 2.57 7.41
CA ILE A 62 -4.53 2.79 8.86
C ILE A 62 -5.74 2.03 9.44
N ASN A 63 -6.73 1.70 8.61
CA ASN A 63 -7.92 0.97 9.01
C ASN A 63 -7.73 -0.55 9.00
N LEU A 64 -6.58 -1.04 8.53
CA LEU A 64 -6.27 -2.47 8.56
C LEU A 64 -6.14 -2.97 10.01
N PRO A 65 -6.68 -4.17 10.31
CA PRO A 65 -6.57 -4.73 11.65
C PRO A 65 -5.10 -4.93 12.05
N ILE A 66 -4.76 -4.55 13.27
CA ILE A 66 -3.43 -4.76 13.84
C ILE A 66 -3.13 -6.26 13.84
N GLY A 67 -2.06 -6.67 13.15
CA GLY A 67 -1.68 -8.07 13.00
C GLY A 67 -2.25 -8.77 11.76
N SER A 68 -3.10 -8.11 10.96
CA SER A 68 -3.61 -8.65 9.69
C SER A 68 -2.54 -8.65 8.59
N ILE A 69 -1.54 -7.77 8.70
CA ILE A 69 -0.39 -7.72 7.82
C ILE A 69 0.77 -8.43 8.50
N SER A 70 1.01 -9.69 8.12
CA SER A 70 2.18 -10.46 8.55
C SER A 70 3.37 -10.26 7.61
N SER A 71 3.12 -9.81 6.38
CA SER A 71 4.12 -9.70 5.32
C SER A 71 3.74 -8.60 4.33
N PHE A 72 4.73 -7.98 3.69
CA PHE A 72 4.56 -7.05 2.59
C PHE A 72 3.79 -7.70 1.43
N ALA A 73 3.96 -9.01 1.21
CA ALA A 73 3.18 -9.76 0.23
C ALA A 73 1.66 -9.69 0.53
N THR A 74 1.26 -10.00 1.77
CA THR A 74 -0.14 -9.91 2.23
C THR A 74 -0.68 -8.49 2.13
N LEU A 75 0.16 -7.50 2.44
CA LEU A 75 -0.21 -6.09 2.29
C LEU A 75 -0.46 -5.73 0.82
N SER A 76 0.47 -6.11 -0.06
CA SER A 76 0.38 -5.81 -1.49
C SER A 76 -0.81 -6.50 -2.14
N ASP A 77 -1.12 -7.72 -1.73
CA ASP A 77 -2.25 -8.49 -2.22
C ASP A 77 -3.58 -7.83 -1.84
N GLY A 78 -3.78 -7.51 -0.55
CA GLY A 78 -4.97 -6.78 -0.10
C GLY A 78 -5.09 -5.38 -0.68
N PHE A 79 -3.95 -4.72 -0.95
CA PHE A 79 -3.92 -3.41 -1.59
C PHE A 79 -4.36 -3.49 -3.05
N VAL A 80 -3.86 -4.48 -3.80
CA VAL A 80 -4.33 -4.75 -5.17
C VAL A 80 -5.80 -5.15 -5.13
N GLU A 81 -6.23 -6.02 -4.22
CA GLU A 81 -7.65 -6.41 -4.13
C GLU A 81 -8.55 -5.19 -3.90
N GLN A 82 -8.19 -4.29 -2.99
CA GLN A 82 -8.95 -3.08 -2.71
C GLN A 82 -8.95 -2.08 -3.87
N PHE A 83 -7.77 -1.76 -4.43
CA PHE A 83 -7.62 -0.66 -5.39
C PHE A 83 -7.73 -1.12 -6.85
N ALA A 84 -7.47 -2.38 -7.17
CA ALA A 84 -7.78 -2.96 -8.48
C ALA A 84 -9.28 -3.21 -8.63
N SER A 85 -9.97 -3.59 -7.55
CA SER A 85 -11.44 -3.73 -7.56
C SER A 85 -12.18 -2.39 -7.63
N ASN A 86 -11.51 -1.26 -7.37
CA ASN A 86 -12.10 0.06 -7.58
C ASN A 86 -12.37 0.36 -9.07
N ARG A 87 -11.91 -0.49 -10.01
CA ARG A 87 -12.34 -0.47 -11.42
C ARG A 87 -13.67 -1.21 -11.66
N ASN A 88 -14.21 -1.95 -10.68
CA ASN A 88 -15.43 -2.75 -10.83
C ASN A 88 -16.50 -2.52 -9.75
N LEU A 89 -16.19 -1.85 -8.63
CA LEU A 89 -17.15 -1.62 -7.55
C LEU A 89 -17.87 -0.26 -7.61
N GLU A 90 -17.96 0.38 -8.78
CA GLU A 90 -19.05 1.35 -9.06
C GLU A 90 -20.33 0.64 -9.55
N LYS A 91 -20.44 -0.67 -9.35
CA LYS A 91 -21.70 -1.41 -9.50
C LYS A 91 -21.84 -2.47 -8.41
N THR A 92 -22.16 -2.05 -7.19
CA THR A 92 -23.15 -2.70 -6.30
C THR A 92 -23.16 -2.00 -4.94
N SER A 93 -23.64 -0.75 -4.91
CA SER A 93 -24.28 -0.21 -3.71
C SER A 93 -25.46 0.69 -4.10
N ASP A 94 -26.19 0.28 -5.12
CA ASP A 94 -27.58 0.67 -5.35
C ASP A 94 -28.37 -0.63 -5.56
N SER A 95 -29.56 -0.72 -4.94
CA SER A 95 -30.38 -1.92 -4.69
C SER A 95 -29.84 -2.87 -3.60
N LEU A 96 -30.51 -3.06 -2.47
CA LEU A 96 -31.95 -3.18 -2.31
C LEU A 96 -32.46 -2.45 -1.06
N TYR A 97 -33.25 -1.41 -1.33
CA TYR A 97 -34.42 -1.10 -0.53
C TYR A 97 -35.33 -2.34 -0.51
N GLU A 98 -35.56 -2.94 0.65
CA GLU A 98 -36.83 -3.60 0.89
C GLU A 98 -37.31 -3.23 2.28
N ILE A 99 -38.20 -2.25 2.29
CA ILE A 99 -39.17 -2.04 3.36
C ILE A 99 -40.15 -3.22 3.25
N LEU A 100 -40.30 -3.98 4.33
CA LEU A 100 -41.59 -4.50 4.79
C LEU A 100 -41.52 -4.70 6.31
#